data_AF-A0A2R9CG12-F1
#
_entry.id   AF-A0A2R9CG12-F1
#
_cell.length_a   1.000
_cell.length_b   1.000
_cell.length_c   1.000
_cell.angle_alpha   90.00
_cell.angle_beta   90.00
_cell.angle_gamma   90.00
#
_symmetry.space_group_name_H-M   'P 1'
#
loop_
_entity.id
_entity.type
_entity.pdbx_description
1 polymer ?
#
loop_
_entity_poly.entity_id
_entity_poly.type
_entity_poly.pdbx_seq_one_letter_code
_entity_poly.pdbx_strand_id
1 'polypeptide(L)'
;MSRLLWRKVAGATVGPGPVPAPGRWVSSSVPASDPSDGQRRRQQQQQQQQPQQPQVLSSEGGQLRHNPLDIQMLSRGLHEQIFGQGGEMPGEAAVRRSVEHLQKHGLWGQPAVPLPDVELRLPPLYGDNLEQHFRLLAQKQSLPYLEAANLLLQAQLPPKPPAWAWAEGWTRYGPEGEAVPVAIPEERALVFDVEVCLAEGTCPTLAVAISPSAWIKILFTTLMLSVGSFFIPIGSYIFVKKAAKC
;
A
#
# COMPACT_ATOMS: atom_id res chain seq x y z
N MET A 1 -14.79 31.93 7.29
CA MET A 1 -15.58 30.68 7.35
C MET A 1 -14.62 29.50 7.36
N SER A 2 -14.63 28.48 8.21
CA SER A 2 -14.88 28.37 9.65
C SER A 2 -13.92 27.26 10.12
N ARG A 3 -13.02 27.52 11.08
CA ARG A 3 -11.97 26.60 11.57
C ARG A 3 -12.43 25.78 12.78
N LEU A 4 -13.66 25.26 12.77
CA LEU A 4 -14.32 24.79 14.01
C LEU A 4 -14.90 23.37 13.98
N LEU A 5 -14.61 22.53 12.99
CA LEU A 5 -15.26 21.21 12.87
C LEU A 5 -14.40 19.97 13.20
N TRP A 6 -13.17 20.12 13.67
CA TRP A 6 -12.27 18.96 13.91
C TRP A 6 -12.15 18.52 15.37
N ARG A 7 -12.99 19.05 16.27
CA ARG A 7 -12.78 18.94 17.71
C ARG A 7 -13.88 18.15 18.42
N LYS A 8 -14.27 16.97 17.91
CA LYS A 8 -15.25 16.14 18.63
C LYS A 8 -15.34 14.65 18.28
N VAL A 9 -14.23 13.91 18.21
CA VAL A 9 -14.27 12.44 18.44
C VAL A 9 -12.94 11.99 19.06
N ALA A 10 -12.77 12.19 20.35
CA ALA A 10 -11.70 11.57 21.14
C ALA A 10 -12.31 11.13 22.47
N GLY A 11 -12.58 9.84 22.61
CA GLY A 11 -13.19 9.29 23.82
C GLY A 11 -13.68 7.86 23.62
N ALA A 12 -12.76 6.91 23.46
CA ALA A 12 -13.00 5.50 23.73
C ALA A 12 -11.67 4.76 23.91
N THR A 13 -11.35 4.40 25.15
CA THR A 13 -10.26 3.51 25.57
C THR A 13 -10.66 2.06 25.33
N VAL A 14 -9.81 1.27 24.65
CA VAL A 14 -9.98 -0.18 24.49
C VAL A 14 -8.70 -0.87 24.95
N GLY A 15 -8.82 -1.73 25.97
CA GLY A 15 -7.73 -2.52 26.54
C GLY A 15 -7.35 -3.74 25.68
N PRO A 16 -6.20 -4.39 25.95
CA PRO A 16 -5.66 -5.45 25.10
C PRO A 16 -6.31 -6.81 25.36
N GLY A 17 -6.81 -7.45 24.30
CA GLY A 17 -7.25 -8.85 24.27
C GLY A 17 -6.16 -9.80 23.76
N PRO A 18 -6.25 -11.11 24.06
CA PRO A 18 -5.16 -12.07 23.92
C PRO A 18 -4.89 -12.51 22.47
N VAL A 19 -3.61 -12.76 22.20
CA VAL A 19 -3.03 -13.24 20.93
C VAL A 19 -3.11 -14.78 20.85
N PRO A 20 -3.54 -15.40 19.74
CA PRO A 20 -3.39 -16.84 19.53
C PRO A 20 -2.04 -17.19 18.85
N ALA A 21 -1.43 -18.28 19.32
CA ALA A 21 -0.15 -18.85 18.85
C ALA A 21 -0.24 -19.50 17.44
N PRO A 22 0.89 -19.64 16.71
CA PRO A 22 0.89 -20.08 15.32
C PRO A 22 0.79 -21.61 15.16
N GLY A 23 -0.10 -22.05 14.28
CA GLY A 23 -0.26 -23.43 13.87
C GLY A 23 0.84 -23.92 12.93
N ARG A 24 1.29 -25.15 13.21
CA ARG A 24 2.39 -25.90 12.59
C ARG A 24 2.00 -26.42 11.20
N TRP A 25 2.78 -26.10 10.18
CA TRP A 25 2.67 -26.70 8.84
C TRP A 25 3.33 -28.08 8.83
N VAL A 26 2.61 -29.10 8.37
CA VAL A 26 3.13 -30.46 8.14
C VAL A 26 3.16 -30.69 6.63
N SER A 27 4.36 -30.91 6.08
CA SER A 27 4.59 -31.41 4.73
C SER A 27 4.29 -32.91 4.69
N SER A 28 3.55 -33.37 3.68
CA SER A 28 3.40 -34.79 3.36
C SER A 28 4.29 -35.14 2.16
N SER A 29 5.27 -35.99 2.41
CA SER A 29 6.11 -36.64 1.40
C SER A 29 5.41 -37.91 0.91
N VAL A 30 5.30 -38.10 -0.41
CA VAL A 30 4.80 -39.34 -1.04
C VAL A 30 6.00 -40.23 -1.39
N PRO A 31 5.99 -41.55 -1.10
CA PRO A 31 7.06 -42.44 -1.55
C PRO A 31 6.83 -42.93 -2.98
N ALA A 32 7.94 -43.10 -3.69
CA ALA A 32 8.05 -43.60 -5.06
C ALA A 32 7.71 -45.10 -5.15
N SER A 33 7.21 -45.52 -6.31
CA SER A 33 7.11 -46.93 -6.72
C SER A 33 7.61 -47.07 -8.15
N ASP A 34 8.39 -48.15 -8.36
CA ASP A 34 9.26 -48.48 -9.49
C ASP A 34 8.51 -48.79 -10.81
N PRO A 35 9.17 -48.75 -11.99
CA PRO A 35 8.56 -48.81 -13.30
C PRO A 35 8.64 -50.22 -13.91
N SER A 36 7.48 -50.77 -14.28
CA SER A 36 7.38 -51.78 -15.34
C SER A 36 5.92 -51.92 -15.75
N ASP A 37 5.53 -51.20 -16.79
CA ASP A 37 4.66 -51.73 -17.85
C ASP A 37 4.50 -50.68 -18.95
N GLY A 38 5.56 -50.59 -19.75
CA GLY A 38 5.52 -49.92 -21.04
C GLY A 38 4.75 -50.76 -22.07
N GLN A 39 4.14 -50.03 -23.01
CA GLN A 39 3.88 -50.50 -24.37
C GLN A 39 2.66 -51.40 -24.63
N ARG A 40 1.44 -51.04 -24.17
CA ARG A 40 0.21 -51.47 -24.88
C ARG A 40 -0.95 -50.45 -24.99
N ARG A 41 -0.82 -49.23 -24.47
CA ARG A 41 -1.91 -48.22 -24.50
C ARG A 41 -1.71 -47.05 -25.47
N ARG A 42 -0.65 -47.06 -26.29
CA ARG A 42 -0.31 -45.94 -27.21
C ARG A 42 -0.98 -45.97 -28.58
N GLN A 43 -1.84 -46.94 -28.91
CA GLN A 43 -2.46 -47.05 -30.24
C GLN A 43 -4.00 -47.01 -30.27
N GLN A 44 -4.68 -46.75 -29.15
CA GLN A 44 -6.15 -46.65 -29.13
C GLN A 44 -6.71 -45.25 -28.81
N GLN A 45 -5.86 -44.22 -28.81
CA GLN A 45 -6.24 -42.87 -28.37
C GLN A 45 -6.16 -41.81 -29.48
N GLN A 46 -6.44 -42.19 -30.73
CA GLN A 46 -6.34 -41.27 -31.89
C GLN A 46 -7.64 -41.03 -32.65
N GLN A 47 -8.81 -41.42 -32.13
CA GLN A 47 -10.08 -40.97 -32.69
C GLN A 47 -11.00 -40.46 -31.58
N GLN A 48 -11.51 -39.25 -31.81
CA GLN A 48 -12.44 -38.44 -31.01
C GLN A 48 -11.82 -37.59 -29.90
N GLN A 49 -11.34 -36.42 -30.29
CA GLN A 49 -11.42 -35.19 -29.48
C GLN A 49 -11.62 -34.02 -30.45
N GLN A 50 -12.88 -33.66 -30.70
CA GLN A 50 -13.24 -32.29 -31.08
C GLN A 50 -12.95 -31.39 -29.87
N PRO A 51 -12.46 -30.15 -30.05
CA PRO A 51 -12.30 -29.25 -28.93
C PRO A 51 -13.68 -28.79 -28.45
N GLN A 52 -14.16 -29.37 -27.35
CA GLN A 52 -15.23 -28.77 -26.57
C GLN A 52 -14.64 -27.59 -25.81
N GLN A 53 -15.06 -26.38 -26.19
CA GLN A 53 -14.87 -25.19 -25.37
C GLN A 53 -15.51 -25.44 -23.99
N PRO A 54 -14.90 -25.00 -22.87
CA PRO A 54 -15.55 -25.07 -21.57
C PRO A 54 -16.83 -24.25 -21.62
N GLN A 55 -17.98 -24.92 -21.55
CA GLN A 55 -19.24 -24.25 -21.28
C GLN A 55 -19.19 -23.75 -19.85
N VAL A 56 -18.82 -22.48 -19.69
CA VAL A 56 -19.09 -21.74 -18.46
C VAL A 56 -20.60 -21.70 -18.29
N LEU A 57 -21.05 -22.31 -17.20
CA LEU A 57 -22.42 -22.31 -16.70
C LEU A 57 -22.92 -20.87 -16.70
N SER A 58 -23.75 -20.54 -17.68
CA SER A 58 -24.41 -19.24 -17.78
C SER A 58 -25.48 -19.24 -16.70
N SER A 59 -25.20 -18.60 -15.57
CA SER A 59 -26.21 -18.36 -14.55
C SER A 59 -27.33 -17.53 -15.18
N GLU A 60 -28.51 -18.14 -15.29
CA GLU A 60 -29.76 -17.50 -15.70
C GLU A 60 -30.09 -16.38 -14.70
N GLY A 61 -29.73 -15.14 -15.04
CA GLY A 61 -29.99 -13.96 -14.20
C GLY A 61 -29.14 -12.71 -14.49
N GLY A 62 -28.04 -12.84 -15.23
CA GLY A 62 -27.20 -11.70 -15.63
C GLY A 62 -27.72 -10.99 -16.87
N GLN A 63 -28.55 -9.95 -16.72
CA GLN A 63 -28.80 -9.03 -17.84
C GLN A 63 -27.52 -8.23 -18.10
N LEU A 64 -26.84 -8.55 -19.21
CA LEU A 64 -25.73 -7.77 -19.74
C LEU A 64 -26.16 -6.31 -19.84
N ARG A 65 -25.59 -5.48 -18.98
CA ARG A 65 -26.00 -4.09 -18.85
C ARG A 65 -25.30 -3.29 -19.94
N HIS A 66 -26.07 -2.58 -20.75
CA HIS A 66 -25.54 -1.71 -21.80
C HIS A 66 -25.92 -0.25 -21.53
N ASN A 67 -25.11 0.68 -22.03
CA ASN A 67 -25.48 2.09 -22.05
C ASN A 67 -26.31 2.43 -23.32
N PRO A 68 -26.84 3.65 -23.46
CA PRO A 68 -27.59 4.07 -24.65
C PRO A 68 -26.81 4.06 -25.98
N LEU A 69 -25.49 3.84 -25.92
CA LEU A 69 -24.61 3.71 -27.09
C LEU A 69 -24.22 2.25 -27.36
N ASP A 70 -24.92 1.29 -26.74
CA ASP A 70 -24.70 -0.15 -26.86
C ASP A 70 -23.31 -0.62 -26.38
N ILE A 71 -22.67 0.16 -25.50
CA ILE A 71 -21.42 -0.22 -24.85
C ILE A 71 -21.75 -1.07 -23.62
N GLN A 72 -21.16 -2.25 -23.55
CA GLN A 72 -21.27 -3.13 -22.39
C GLN A 72 -20.68 -2.47 -21.13
N MET A 73 -21.46 -2.46 -20.06
CA MET A 73 -21.15 -1.89 -18.76
C MET A 73 -20.77 -3.00 -17.77
N LEU A 74 -20.30 -2.59 -16.59
CA LEU A 74 -20.05 -3.52 -15.48
C LEU A 74 -21.31 -4.36 -15.15
N SER A 75 -21.08 -5.60 -14.71
CA SER A 75 -22.15 -6.47 -14.20
C SER A 75 -22.92 -5.76 -13.08
N ARG A 76 -24.21 -6.08 -12.95
CA ARG A 76 -25.10 -5.41 -12.00
C ARG A 76 -24.58 -5.47 -10.56
N GLY A 77 -24.14 -6.65 -10.12
CA GLY A 77 -23.62 -6.85 -8.76
C GLY A 77 -22.35 -6.04 -8.49
N LEU A 78 -21.45 -5.91 -9.47
CA LEU A 78 -20.24 -5.10 -9.30
C LEU A 78 -20.55 -3.61 -9.34
N HIS A 79 -21.46 -3.19 -10.22
CA HIS A 79 -21.91 -1.80 -10.31
C HIS A 79 -22.53 -1.32 -8.99
N GLU A 80 -23.43 -2.12 -8.40
CA GLU A 80 -24.09 -1.78 -7.13
C GLU A 80 -23.09 -1.68 -5.97
N GLN A 81 -22.00 -2.45 -5.99
CA GLN A 81 -20.94 -2.37 -4.97
C GLN A 81 -20.06 -1.12 -5.09
N ILE A 82 -19.86 -0.59 -6.31
CA ILE A 82 -18.95 0.55 -6.56
C ILE A 82 -19.70 1.88 -6.57
N PHE A 83 -20.88 1.91 -7.20
CA PHE A 83 -21.63 3.13 -7.49
C PHE A 83 -23.00 3.17 -6.79
N GLY A 84 -23.39 2.11 -6.08
CA GLY A 84 -24.68 2.02 -5.41
C GLY A 84 -25.85 1.73 -6.35
N GLN A 85 -27.06 1.93 -5.84
CA GLN A 85 -28.29 1.75 -6.60
C GLN A 85 -28.68 3.06 -7.30
N GLY A 86 -28.41 3.13 -8.60
CA GLY A 86 -28.81 4.27 -9.44
C GLY A 86 -27.62 4.91 -10.14
N GLY A 87 -27.69 4.96 -11.47
CA GLY A 87 -26.81 5.80 -12.30
C GLY A 87 -27.66 6.89 -12.93
N GLU A 88 -27.13 8.11 -12.97
CA GLU A 88 -27.79 9.19 -13.71
C GLU A 88 -27.85 8.82 -15.19
N MET A 89 -29.07 8.82 -15.75
CA MET A 89 -29.22 8.54 -17.16
C MET A 89 -28.74 9.74 -17.99
N PRO A 90 -27.89 9.52 -19.02
CA PRO A 90 -27.49 10.60 -19.90
C PRO A 90 -28.71 11.24 -20.59
N GLY A 91 -28.75 12.57 -20.64
CA GLY A 91 -29.80 13.28 -21.36
C GLY A 91 -29.80 12.97 -22.86
N GLU A 92 -30.98 12.91 -23.48
CA GLU A 92 -31.18 12.51 -24.88
C GLU A 92 -30.33 13.32 -25.87
N ALA A 93 -30.16 14.62 -25.63
CA ALA A 93 -29.33 15.48 -26.47
C ALA A 93 -27.85 15.06 -26.47
N ALA A 94 -27.33 14.58 -25.34
CA ALA A 94 -25.96 14.09 -25.24
C ALA A 94 -25.79 12.73 -25.93
N VAL A 95 -26.79 11.85 -25.79
CA VAL A 95 -26.83 10.56 -26.50
C VAL A 95 -26.81 10.81 -28.01
N ARG A 96 -27.70 11.67 -28.52
CA ARG A 96 -27.77 12.00 -29.95
C ARG A 96 -26.45 12.54 -30.50
N ARG A 97 -25.83 13.50 -29.83
CA ARG A 97 -24.52 14.04 -30.24
C ARG A 97 -23.44 12.96 -30.29
N SER A 98 -23.47 12.03 -29.34
CA SER A 98 -22.52 10.92 -29.29
C SER A 98 -22.74 9.95 -30.46
N VAL A 99 -24.00 9.62 -30.76
CA VAL A 99 -24.36 8.76 -31.91
C VAL A 99 -23.92 9.40 -33.23
N GLU A 100 -24.22 10.68 -33.47
CA GLU A 100 -23.81 11.41 -34.67
C GLU A 100 -22.27 11.41 -34.84
N HIS A 101 -21.54 11.60 -33.75
CA HIS A 101 -20.08 11.56 -33.75
C HIS A 101 -19.55 10.16 -34.10
N LEU A 102 -20.09 9.11 -33.48
CA LEU A 102 -19.70 7.73 -33.75
C LEU A 102 -20.03 7.32 -35.20
N GLN A 103 -21.16 7.79 -35.75
CA GLN A 103 -21.53 7.56 -37.15
C GLN A 103 -20.54 8.22 -38.12
N LYS A 104 -20.17 9.48 -37.87
CA LYS A 104 -19.19 10.20 -38.69
C LYS A 104 -17.84 9.48 -38.77
N HIS A 105 -17.45 8.78 -37.71
CA HIS A 105 -16.20 8.02 -37.64
C HIS A 105 -16.35 6.54 -38.01
N GLY A 106 -17.54 6.09 -38.44
CA GLY A 106 -17.78 4.70 -38.84
C GLY A 106 -17.73 3.69 -37.67
N LEU A 107 -17.89 4.16 -36.43
CA LEU A 107 -17.83 3.33 -35.22
C LEU A 107 -19.21 2.93 -34.69
N TRP A 108 -20.28 3.58 -35.16
CA TRP A 108 -21.65 3.27 -34.73
C TRP A 108 -22.16 1.96 -35.36
N GLY A 109 -22.82 1.12 -34.56
CA GLY A 109 -23.46 -0.12 -35.02
C GLY A 109 -22.49 -1.25 -35.41
N GLN A 110 -21.22 -1.12 -35.03
CA GLN A 110 -20.24 -2.19 -35.22
C GLN A 110 -20.53 -3.36 -34.28
N PRO A 111 -20.39 -4.62 -34.73
CA PRO A 111 -20.65 -5.78 -33.88
C PRO A 111 -19.61 -5.86 -32.76
N ALA A 112 -20.06 -5.77 -31.51
CA ALA A 112 -19.24 -6.04 -30.33
C ALA A 112 -19.59 -7.44 -29.80
N VAL A 113 -18.57 -8.26 -29.55
CA VAL A 113 -18.78 -9.55 -28.88
C VAL A 113 -18.91 -9.26 -27.38
N PRO A 114 -20.07 -9.58 -26.75
CA PRO A 114 -20.25 -9.34 -25.33
C PRO A 114 -19.31 -10.24 -24.52
N LEU A 115 -18.69 -9.66 -23.51
CA LEU A 115 -17.90 -10.38 -22.52
C LEU A 115 -18.84 -11.00 -21.47
N PRO A 116 -18.47 -12.15 -20.87
CA PRO A 116 -19.27 -12.72 -19.78
C PRO A 116 -19.30 -11.78 -18.57
N ASP A 117 -20.41 -11.79 -17.83
CA ASP A 117 -20.53 -11.05 -16.59
C ASP A 117 -19.52 -11.56 -15.55
N VAL A 118 -18.94 -10.62 -14.80
CA VAL A 118 -18.00 -10.91 -13.72
C VAL A 118 -18.73 -10.89 -12.38
N GLU A 119 -18.62 -11.99 -11.65
CA GLU A 119 -19.06 -12.10 -10.26
C GLU A 119 -17.88 -11.92 -9.31
N LEU A 120 -17.73 -10.70 -8.77
CA LEU A 120 -16.71 -10.34 -7.79
C LEU A 120 -17.38 -9.74 -6.56
N ARG A 121 -16.97 -10.20 -5.37
CA ARG A 121 -17.35 -9.59 -4.10
C ARG A 121 -16.21 -8.72 -3.60
N LEU A 122 -16.39 -7.40 -3.68
CA LEU A 122 -15.45 -6.41 -3.19
C LEU A 122 -15.59 -6.23 -1.67
N PRO A 123 -14.49 -5.92 -0.96
CA PRO A 123 -14.58 -5.40 0.40
C PRO A 123 -15.44 -4.13 0.47
N PRO A 124 -16.07 -3.85 1.61
CA PRO A 124 -16.90 -2.66 1.75
C PRO A 124 -16.05 -1.39 1.56
N LEU A 125 -16.60 -0.42 0.83
CA LEU A 125 -15.96 0.88 0.69
C LEU A 125 -16.03 1.65 2.02
N TYR A 126 -14.96 2.39 2.33
CA TYR A 126 -15.03 3.47 3.30
C TYR A 126 -15.83 4.65 2.73
N GLY A 127 -16.92 5.05 3.40
CA GLY A 127 -17.77 6.14 2.93
C GLY A 127 -18.75 5.72 1.83
N ASP A 128 -19.40 6.70 1.21
CA ASP A 128 -20.55 6.49 0.33
C ASP A 128 -20.19 6.39 -1.17
N ASN A 129 -18.96 6.78 -1.54
CA ASN A 129 -18.48 6.74 -2.92
C ASN A 129 -16.95 6.57 -3.00
N LEU A 130 -16.46 6.32 -4.21
CA LEU A 130 -15.03 6.11 -4.48
C LEU A 130 -14.15 7.29 -4.06
N GLU A 131 -14.61 8.53 -4.27
CA GLU A 131 -13.85 9.72 -3.88
C GLU A 131 -13.62 9.75 -2.37
N GLN A 132 -14.69 9.54 -1.60
CA GLN A 132 -14.63 9.48 -0.14
C GLN A 132 -13.76 8.31 0.33
N HIS A 133 -13.87 7.15 -0.31
CA HIS A 133 -13.04 5.98 -0.03
C HIS A 133 -11.55 6.29 -0.11
N PHE A 134 -11.10 6.81 -1.27
CA PHE A 134 -9.69 7.14 -1.47
C PHE A 134 -9.24 8.29 -0.58
N ARG A 135 -10.08 9.29 -0.33
CA ARG A 135 -9.79 10.37 0.62
C ARG A 135 -9.56 9.83 2.03
N LEU A 136 -10.43 8.95 2.52
CA LEU A 136 -10.32 8.35 3.85
C LEU A 136 -9.10 7.44 3.97
N LEU A 137 -8.80 6.63 2.95
CA LEU A 137 -7.59 5.82 2.90
C LEU A 137 -6.34 6.69 2.94
N ALA A 138 -6.28 7.72 2.08
CA ALA A 138 -5.18 8.66 2.03
C ALA A 138 -5.00 9.36 3.38
N GLN A 139 -6.09 9.81 4.01
CA GLN A 139 -6.03 10.42 5.33
C GLN A 139 -5.51 9.44 6.40
N LYS A 140 -6.04 8.21 6.47
CA LYS A 140 -5.56 7.22 7.45
C LYS A 140 -4.07 6.94 7.31
N GLN A 141 -3.58 6.85 6.07
CA GLN A 141 -2.17 6.57 5.80
C GLN A 141 -1.28 7.79 6.03
N SER A 142 -1.74 8.99 5.67
CA SER A 142 -0.90 10.21 5.71
C SER A 142 -0.99 11.00 7.01
N LEU A 143 -2.08 10.87 7.79
CA LEU A 143 -2.32 11.70 8.97
C LEU A 143 -1.22 11.57 10.04
N PRO A 144 -0.73 10.35 10.41
CA PRO A 144 0.39 10.24 11.33
C PRO A 144 1.63 10.97 10.82
N TYR A 145 1.81 10.98 9.50
CA TYR A 145 2.93 11.64 8.86
C TYR A 145 2.81 13.16 8.87
N LEU A 146 1.61 13.65 8.56
CA LEU A 146 1.27 15.06 8.58
C LEU A 146 1.42 15.66 9.99
N GLU A 147 0.97 14.93 11.02
CA GLU A 147 1.12 15.36 12.42
C GLU A 147 2.59 15.51 12.83
N ALA A 148 3.41 14.49 12.57
CA ALA A 148 4.82 14.55 12.97
C ALA A 148 5.64 15.52 12.10
N ALA A 149 5.30 15.71 10.82
CA ALA A 149 5.87 16.79 10.01
C ALA A 149 5.50 18.18 10.56
N ASN A 150 4.25 18.39 10.99
CA ASN A 150 3.82 19.64 11.62
C ASN A 150 4.55 19.90 12.95
N LEU A 151 4.80 18.87 13.75
CA LEU A 151 5.62 18.99 14.97
C LEU A 151 7.03 19.49 14.63
N LEU A 152 7.67 18.96 13.59
CA LEU A 152 8.99 19.43 13.15
C LEU A 152 8.97 20.87 12.62
N LEU A 153 7.95 21.23 11.83
CA LEU A 153 7.84 22.58 11.24
C LEU A 153 7.61 23.67 12.30
N GLN A 154 6.92 23.35 13.39
CA GLN A 154 6.59 24.29 14.46
C GLN A 154 7.60 24.29 15.61
N ALA A 155 8.54 23.34 15.62
CA ALA A 155 9.51 23.20 16.70
C ALA A 155 10.52 24.35 16.74
N GLN A 156 10.86 24.78 17.94
CA GLN A 156 12.09 25.53 18.18
C GLN A 156 13.21 24.52 18.40
N LEU A 157 14.31 24.70 17.67
CA LEU A 157 15.41 23.73 17.72
C LEU A 157 16.16 23.84 19.04
N PRO A 158 16.57 22.71 19.65
CA PRO A 158 17.41 22.72 20.83
C PRO A 158 18.78 23.34 20.51
N PRO A 159 19.46 23.92 21.51
CA PRO A 159 20.81 24.44 21.33
C PRO A 159 21.74 23.33 20.82
N LYS A 160 22.66 23.70 19.93
CA LYS A 160 23.66 22.76 19.43
C LYS A 160 24.56 22.31 20.58
N PRO A 161 24.86 21.00 20.72
CA PRO A 161 25.75 20.54 21.77
C PRO A 161 27.15 21.17 21.61
N PRO A 162 27.80 21.55 22.73
CA PRO A 162 29.12 22.18 22.69
C PRO A 162 30.23 21.21 22.24
N ALA A 163 30.06 19.92 22.52
CA ALA A 163 30.95 18.86 22.10
C ALA A 163 30.17 17.60 21.72
N TRP A 164 30.71 16.84 20.77
CA TRP A 164 30.14 15.56 20.34
C TRP A 164 30.90 14.41 21.00
N ALA A 165 30.17 13.46 21.58
CA ALA A 165 30.77 12.27 22.17
C ALA A 165 31.37 11.39 21.07
N TRP A 166 32.61 10.95 21.27
CA TRP A 166 33.25 9.91 20.45
C TRP A 166 32.88 8.51 20.98
N ALA A 167 31.58 8.22 20.94
CA ALA A 167 31.02 6.92 21.32
C ALA A 167 30.37 6.26 20.11
N GLU A 168 30.46 4.93 20.07
CA GLU A 168 29.79 4.04 19.13
C GLU A 168 28.30 3.93 19.46
N GLY A 169 27.46 3.75 18.43
CA GLY A 169 26.00 3.67 18.59
C GLY A 169 25.35 5.04 18.79
N TRP A 170 24.09 5.04 19.22
CA TRP A 170 23.29 6.26 19.37
C TRP A 170 23.67 7.03 20.65
N THR A 171 23.81 8.34 20.52
CA THR A 171 23.99 9.28 21.62
C THR A 171 22.98 10.41 21.47
N ARG A 172 22.19 10.66 22.52
CA ARG A 172 21.26 11.77 22.61
C ARG A 172 21.89 12.90 23.42
N TYR A 173 21.68 14.14 22.96
CA TYR A 173 22.20 15.33 23.61
C TYR A 173 21.07 16.16 24.22
N GLY A 174 21.16 16.41 25.52
CA GLY A 174 20.21 17.21 26.28
C GLY A 174 20.45 18.72 26.10
N PRO A 175 19.48 19.57 26.48
CA PRO A 175 19.60 21.03 26.38
C PRO A 175 20.73 21.59 27.26
N GLU A 176 21.05 20.92 28.36
CA GLU A 176 22.13 21.29 29.29
C GLU A 176 23.50 20.74 28.86
N GLY A 177 23.60 20.12 27.67
CA GLY A 177 24.84 19.57 27.13
C GLY A 177 25.18 18.14 27.58
N GLU A 178 24.24 17.43 28.23
CA GLU A 178 24.44 16.03 28.58
C GLU A 178 24.57 15.17 27.32
N ALA A 179 25.42 14.16 27.36
CA ALA A 179 25.56 13.16 26.30
C ALA A 179 25.19 11.79 26.86
N VAL A 180 24.02 11.27 26.48
CA VAL A 180 23.47 10.02 27.01
C VAL A 180 23.46 8.96 25.91
N PRO A 181 24.10 7.80 26.11
CA PRO A 181 23.98 6.68 25.18
C PRO A 181 22.55 6.12 25.22
N VAL A 182 21.96 5.88 24.06
CA VAL A 182 20.60 5.35 23.93
C VAL A 182 20.59 4.15 22.98
N ALA A 183 19.61 3.26 23.10
CA ALA A 183 19.50 2.11 22.21
C ALA A 183 19.00 2.52 20.81
N ILE A 184 17.98 3.39 20.78
CA ILE A 184 17.42 4.04 19.59
C ILE A 184 16.83 5.40 19.99
N PRO A 185 16.63 6.33 19.04
CA PRO A 185 15.84 7.54 19.25
C PRO A 185 14.38 7.22 19.66
N GLU A 186 13.86 7.91 20.67
CA GLU A 186 12.46 7.81 21.12
C GLU A 186 11.55 8.85 20.45
N GLU A 187 12.16 9.76 19.69
CA GLU A 187 11.53 10.91 19.06
C GLU A 187 10.55 10.48 17.96
N ARG A 188 9.30 10.96 18.01
CA ARG A 188 8.29 10.66 16.97
C ARG A 188 8.70 11.11 15.56
N ALA A 189 9.54 12.14 15.47
CA ALA A 189 9.96 12.73 14.21
C ALA A 189 11.37 13.31 14.36
N LEU A 190 12.22 13.06 13.38
CA LEU A 190 13.56 13.62 13.32
C LEU A 190 14.01 13.86 11.87
N VAL A 191 14.93 14.79 11.71
CA VAL A 191 15.64 15.06 10.45
C VAL A 191 17.07 14.64 10.65
N PHE A 192 17.64 13.90 9.71
CA PHE A 192 19.02 13.42 9.83
C PHE A 192 19.77 13.51 8.51
N ASP A 193 21.09 13.63 8.66
CA ASP A 193 22.07 13.57 7.59
C ASP A 193 23.09 12.47 7.89
N VAL A 194 23.61 11.85 6.84
CA VAL A 194 24.47 10.66 6.93
C VAL A 194 25.73 10.86 6.10
N GLU A 195 26.86 10.58 6.73
CA GLU A 195 28.18 10.59 6.11
C GLU A 195 28.68 9.17 5.85
N VAL A 196 29.36 8.99 4.72
CA VAL A 196 29.94 7.71 4.26
C VAL A 196 31.42 7.94 3.97
N CYS A 197 32.29 7.08 4.51
CA CYS A 197 33.71 7.07 4.17
C CYS A 197 33.99 6.18 2.95
N LEU A 198 34.15 6.78 1.76
CA LEU A 198 34.34 6.04 0.50
C LEU A 198 35.57 5.12 0.49
N ALA A 199 36.61 5.45 1.27
CA ALA A 199 37.80 4.60 1.42
C ALA A 199 37.47 3.27 2.13
N GLU A 200 36.48 3.27 3.02
CA GLU A 200 36.05 2.12 3.81
C GLU A 200 34.80 1.43 3.22
N GLY A 201 34.23 1.98 2.15
CA GLY A 201 33.11 1.42 1.40
C GLY A 201 31.89 2.32 1.30
N THR A 202 30.72 1.73 1.02
CA THR A 202 29.45 2.46 0.85
C THR A 202 28.58 2.48 2.10
N CYS A 203 29.05 1.86 3.19
CA CYS A 203 28.33 1.83 4.45
C CYS A 203 28.41 3.18 5.18
N PRO A 204 27.33 3.59 5.87
CA PRO A 204 27.35 4.83 6.64
C PRO A 204 28.38 4.75 7.77
N THR A 205 29.08 5.85 8.00
CA THR A 205 30.11 6.00 9.04
C THR A 205 29.61 6.83 10.21
N LEU A 206 28.86 7.89 9.94
CA LEU A 206 28.28 8.78 10.94
C LEU A 206 26.91 9.25 10.47
N ALA A 207 25.97 9.43 11.39
CA ALA A 207 24.80 10.24 11.13
C ALA A 207 24.53 11.21 12.27
N VAL A 208 24.05 12.39 11.93
CA VAL A 208 23.59 13.39 12.90
C VAL A 208 22.12 13.67 12.62
N ALA A 209 21.33 13.69 13.67
CA ALA A 209 19.91 13.94 13.63
C ALA A 209 19.51 15.06 14.60
N ILE A 210 18.39 15.70 14.28
CA ILE A 210 17.76 16.71 15.12
C ILE A 210 16.26 16.44 15.22
N SER A 211 15.73 16.61 16.41
CA SER A 211 14.32 16.55 16.72
C SER A 211 13.88 17.84 17.43
N PRO A 212 12.58 18.00 17.73
CA PRO A 212 12.11 19.12 18.55
C PRO A 212 12.72 19.17 19.96
N SER A 213 13.24 18.05 20.48
CA SER A 213 13.68 17.93 21.87
C SER A 213 15.17 17.68 22.06
N ALA A 214 15.89 17.21 21.04
CA ALA A 214 17.29 16.84 21.19
C ALA A 214 18.08 16.84 19.87
N TRP A 215 19.39 17.04 19.99
CA TRP A 215 20.35 16.57 18.97
C TRP A 215 20.68 15.10 19.24
N ILE A 216 20.94 14.36 18.17
CA ILE A 216 21.23 12.93 18.24
C ILE A 216 22.36 12.63 17.25
N LYS A 217 23.27 11.73 17.60
CA LYS A 217 24.32 11.24 16.72
C LYS A 217 24.38 9.73 16.80
N ILE A 218 24.68 9.07 15.70
CA ILE A 218 25.10 7.66 15.70
C ILE A 218 26.43 7.51 14.98
N LEU A 219 27.39 6.88 15.65
CA LEU A 219 28.61 6.41 15.01
C LEU A 219 28.46 4.92 14.70
N PHE A 220 28.59 4.58 13.42
CA PHE A 220 28.40 3.21 12.97
C PHE A 220 29.69 2.40 13.11
N THR A 221 29.54 1.13 13.48
CA THR A 221 30.64 0.17 13.48
C THR A 221 30.38 -0.93 12.47
N THR A 222 31.43 -1.57 11.97
CA THR A 222 31.33 -2.74 11.07
C THR A 222 30.45 -3.84 11.66
N LEU A 223 30.48 -4.01 12.98
CA LEU A 223 29.62 -4.96 13.69
C LEU A 223 28.14 -4.59 13.54
N MET A 224 27.76 -3.32 13.74
CA MET A 224 26.38 -2.84 13.58
C MET A 224 25.86 -2.99 12.14
N LEU A 225 26.74 -2.86 11.16
CA LEU A 225 26.40 -2.98 9.74
C LEU A 225 26.24 -4.45 9.29
N SER A 226 26.98 -5.37 9.91
CA SER A 226 26.96 -6.80 9.56
C SER A 226 25.74 -7.58 10.07
N VAL A 227 25.13 -7.13 11.18
CA VAL A 227 24.06 -7.89 11.88
C VAL A 227 22.65 -7.65 11.34
N GLY A 228 22.46 -6.88 10.25
CA GLY A 228 21.14 -6.64 9.64
C GLY A 228 20.10 -5.98 10.57
N SER A 229 20.45 -5.67 11.81
CA SER A 229 19.60 -5.06 12.84
C SER A 229 19.43 -3.55 12.64
N PHE A 230 19.78 -3.07 11.45
CA PHE A 230 19.74 -1.67 11.05
C PHE A 230 18.36 -1.19 10.63
N PHE A 231 17.35 -2.08 10.56
CA PHE A 231 15.99 -1.65 10.35
C PHE A 231 15.54 -0.88 11.58
N ILE A 232 15.83 0.43 11.61
CA ILE A 232 15.02 1.36 12.37
C ILE A 232 13.59 1.10 11.89
N PRO A 233 12.68 0.61 12.75
CA PRO A 233 11.38 0.15 12.30
C PRO A 233 10.69 1.28 11.55
N ILE A 234 10.62 1.15 10.23
CA ILE A 234 10.04 2.12 9.28
C ILE A 234 8.54 2.36 9.61
N GLY A 235 7.95 1.48 10.41
CA GLY A 235 6.54 1.54 10.82
C GLY A 235 6.19 2.57 11.90
N SER A 236 7.12 3.31 12.51
CA SER A 236 6.77 4.27 13.59
C SER A 236 7.50 5.61 13.58
N TYR A 237 8.48 5.80 12.70
CA TYR A 237 9.31 7.00 12.66
C TYR A 237 9.29 7.65 11.28
N ILE A 238 9.19 8.98 11.25
CA ILE A 238 9.29 9.75 10.01
C ILE A 238 10.71 10.24 9.85
N PHE A 239 11.28 9.83 8.73
CA PHE A 239 12.62 10.18 8.28
C PHE A 239 12.51 11.22 7.17
N VAL A 240 12.90 12.47 7.46
CA VAL A 240 13.15 13.45 6.41
C VAL A 240 14.64 13.41 6.09
N LYS A 241 15.03 12.67 5.05
CA LYS A 241 16.40 12.72 4.51
C LYS A 241 16.57 14.05 3.79
N LYS A 242 17.45 14.92 4.28
CA LYS A 242 17.89 16.07 3.49
C LYS A 242 18.85 15.52 2.43
N ALA A 243 18.44 15.55 1.17
CA ALA A 243 19.38 15.31 0.08
C ALA A 243 20.32 16.52 0.01
N ALA A 244 21.49 16.43 0.62
CA ALA A 244 22.60 17.30 0.26
C ALA A 244 22.96 16.99 -1.19
N LYS A 245 22.66 17.91 -2.11
CA LYS A 245 23.26 17.90 -3.45
C LYS A 245 24.72 18.26 -3.26
N CYS A 246 25.62 17.32 -3.56
CA CYS A 246 27.00 17.64 -3.91
C CYS A 246 27.03 18.50 -5.18
#